data_AF-A0A5B0PQ78-F1
#
_entry.id   AF-A0A5B0PQ78-F1
#
_cell.length_a   1.000
_cell.length_b   1.000
_cell.length_c   1.000
_cell.angle_alpha   90.00
_cell.angle_beta   90.00
_cell.angle_gamma   90.00
#
_symmetry.space_group_name_H-M   'P 1'
#
loop_
_entity.id
_entity.type
_entity.pdbx_description
1 polymer ?
#
loop_
_entity_poly.entity_id
_entity_poly.type
_entity_poly.pdbx_seq_one_letter_code
_entity_poly.pdbx_strand_id
1 'polypeptide(L)'
;MRFQLTTLFTVLVFLISCSQALESPASHADLEARDIDEEGYMNLSVGVRMKRDENNDSTLEKRSESPASTQLLLKRNPETGKMVWPGSFSEALTMAKRDVPEMLKSSLHRRTALARRAMKVVITWYTGHDLLYPSCFADSDNWAPTDDSMVAAVTIEWPGKPPCGSFVRIHHGSKKSKSIVVRIVDTCAGCASGSAHLDLTKAAFEKLYDEDVGMVAGLKAKVIPCPSKIEQDWNDDVISRYGPKKPIR
;
A
#
# COMPACT_ATOMS: atom_id res chain seq x y z
N MET A 1 11.54 -12.02 -75.88
CA MET A 1 10.59 -12.71 -74.97
C MET A 1 10.77 -12.18 -73.56
N ARG A 2 9.90 -11.26 -73.14
CA ARG A 2 9.85 -10.70 -71.79
C ARG A 2 8.59 -11.22 -71.14
N PHE A 3 8.71 -12.23 -70.30
CA PHE A 3 7.64 -12.73 -69.44
C PHE A 3 8.27 -13.19 -68.14
N GLN A 4 7.54 -12.99 -67.03
CA GLN A 4 7.80 -13.52 -65.68
C GLN A 4 8.82 -12.75 -64.80
N LEU A 5 8.51 -11.50 -64.41
CA LEU A 5 9.08 -10.97 -63.15
C LEU A 5 8.08 -10.10 -62.36
N THR A 6 7.06 -9.55 -63.01
CA THR A 6 6.04 -8.71 -62.35
C THR A 6 4.93 -9.51 -61.66
N THR A 7 4.77 -10.80 -61.97
CA THR A 7 3.73 -11.66 -61.37
C THR A 7 4.16 -12.35 -60.07
N LEU A 8 5.45 -12.39 -59.73
CA LEU A 8 5.91 -12.98 -58.46
C LEU A 8 5.89 -11.98 -57.29
N PHE A 9 6.06 -10.68 -57.58
CA PHE A 9 6.09 -9.65 -56.54
C PHE A 9 4.70 -9.28 -56.01
N THR A 10 3.64 -9.45 -56.79
CA THR A 10 2.27 -9.13 -56.37
C THR A 10 1.64 -10.21 -55.48
N VAL A 11 2.09 -11.46 -55.57
CA VAL A 11 1.60 -12.55 -54.69
C VAL A 11 2.27 -12.51 -53.31
N LEU A 12 3.53 -12.05 -53.22
CA LEU A 12 4.23 -11.94 -51.93
C LEU A 12 3.71 -10.76 -51.07
N VAL A 13 3.29 -9.66 -51.68
CA VAL A 13 2.76 -8.49 -50.94
C VAL A 13 1.33 -8.73 -50.42
N PHE A 14 0.54 -9.57 -51.09
CA PHE A 14 -0.81 -9.93 -50.63
C PHE A 14 -0.83 -10.95 -49.48
N LEU A 15 0.19 -11.81 -49.35
CA LEU A 15 0.29 -12.76 -48.23
C LEU A 15 0.88 -12.15 -46.95
N ILE A 16 1.62 -11.04 -47.06
CA ILE A 16 2.08 -10.27 -45.89
C ILE A 16 0.97 -9.36 -45.34
N SER A 17 -0.04 -8.99 -46.16
CA SER A 17 -1.15 -8.13 -45.74
C SER A 17 -2.35 -8.86 -45.12
N CYS A 18 -2.40 -10.20 -45.14
CA CYS A 18 -3.52 -10.97 -44.57
C CYS A 18 -3.21 -11.71 -43.25
N SER A 19 -2.04 -11.51 -42.64
CA SER A 19 -1.68 -12.16 -41.36
C SER A 19 -1.62 -11.22 -40.16
N GLN A 20 -2.12 -9.98 -40.25
CA GLN A 20 -2.15 -9.05 -39.10
C GLN A 20 -3.56 -8.52 -38.74
N ALA A 21 -4.61 -9.16 -39.23
CA ALA A 21 -5.98 -8.83 -38.85
C ALA A 21 -6.70 -10.08 -38.33
N LEU A 22 -6.27 -10.57 -37.17
CA LEU A 22 -7.04 -11.52 -36.37
C LEU A 22 -6.82 -11.19 -34.88
N GLU A 23 -7.87 -10.62 -34.29
CA GLU A 23 -8.22 -10.60 -32.87
C GLU A 23 -7.10 -10.59 -31.82
N SER A 24 -6.96 -9.44 -31.17
CA SER A 24 -6.84 -9.42 -29.72
C SER A 24 -7.65 -8.23 -29.19
N PRO A 25 -8.62 -8.46 -28.27
CA PRO A 25 -9.35 -7.37 -27.64
C PRO A 25 -8.34 -6.53 -26.86
N ALA A 26 -8.41 -5.21 -27.01
CA ALA A 26 -7.61 -4.27 -26.24
C ALA A 26 -7.80 -4.59 -24.75
N SER A 27 -6.82 -5.28 -24.19
CA SER A 27 -6.80 -5.68 -22.80
C SER A 27 -6.61 -4.42 -21.96
N HIS A 28 -7.58 -4.16 -21.09
CA HIS A 28 -7.46 -3.44 -19.83
C HIS A 28 -6.01 -3.41 -19.30
N ALA A 29 -5.30 -2.30 -19.49
CA ALA A 29 -4.02 -2.06 -18.82
C ALA A 29 -3.60 -0.58 -18.76
N ASP A 30 -4.10 0.31 -19.63
CA ASP A 30 -3.64 1.71 -19.66
C ASP A 30 -4.29 2.67 -18.63
N LEU A 31 -4.89 2.13 -17.56
CA LEU A 31 -5.30 2.90 -16.38
C LEU A 31 -4.44 2.59 -15.13
N GLU A 32 -3.49 1.65 -15.25
CA GLU A 32 -2.41 1.51 -14.28
C GLU A 32 -1.31 2.51 -14.64
N ALA A 33 -1.27 3.62 -13.90
CA ALA A 33 -0.04 4.26 -13.44
C ALA A 33 -0.31 5.73 -13.15
N ARG A 34 -0.81 6.06 -11.96
CA ARG A 34 -0.44 7.30 -11.22
C ARG A 34 -0.50 7.03 -9.71
N ASP A 35 0.70 6.95 -9.13
CA ASP A 35 1.11 6.95 -7.71
C ASP A 35 0.38 6.06 -6.70
N ILE A 36 0.33 4.76 -7.00
CA ILE A 36 0.46 3.73 -5.97
C ILE A 36 1.85 3.12 -6.20
N ASP A 37 2.75 3.20 -5.23
CA ASP A 37 3.95 2.37 -5.33
C ASP A 37 3.52 0.90 -5.29
N GLU A 38 4.27 -0.01 -5.92
CA GLU A 38 4.00 -1.45 -5.99
C GLU A 38 3.70 -2.12 -4.62
N GLU A 39 3.94 -1.41 -3.51
CA GLU A 39 3.73 -1.87 -2.14
C GLU A 39 2.44 -1.34 -1.47
N GLY A 40 1.70 -0.44 -2.13
CA GLY A 40 0.40 0.06 -1.70
C GLY A 40 0.44 1.37 -0.89
N TYR A 41 1.51 2.15 -0.97
CA TYR A 41 1.58 3.48 -0.38
C TYR A 41 1.07 4.54 -1.37
N MET A 42 0.29 5.49 -0.86
CA MET A 42 -0.28 6.58 -1.64
C MET A 42 0.42 7.89 -1.27
N ASN A 43 0.94 8.61 -2.27
CA ASN A 43 1.46 9.97 -2.08
C ASN A 43 0.34 10.98 -2.36
N LEU A 44 -0.10 11.73 -1.34
CA LEU A 44 -1.21 12.69 -1.43
C LEU A 44 -0.74 14.13 -1.70
N SER A 45 0.36 14.32 -2.43
CA SER A 45 0.76 15.63 -2.95
C SER A 45 0.20 15.86 -4.36
N VAL A 46 -1.10 16.16 -4.49
CA VAL A 46 -1.66 16.70 -5.73
C VAL A 46 -1.44 18.22 -5.71
N GLY A 47 -0.42 18.69 -6.44
CA GLY A 47 -0.14 20.11 -6.61
C GLY A 47 -1.28 20.81 -7.36
N VAL A 48 -1.98 21.72 -6.68
CA VAL A 48 -2.84 22.71 -7.34
C VAL A 48 -1.94 23.77 -7.96
N ARG A 49 -1.70 23.71 -9.27
CA ARG A 49 -1.15 24.84 -10.03
C ARG A 49 -2.27 25.48 -10.84
N MET A 50 -2.62 26.72 -10.48
CA MET A 50 -3.54 27.55 -11.27
C MET A 50 -2.78 28.15 -12.46
N LYS A 51 -3.29 27.97 -13.67
CA LYS A 51 -2.90 28.77 -14.84
C LYS A 51 -3.69 30.08 -14.76
N ARG A 52 -2.96 31.20 -14.70
CA ARG A 52 -3.49 32.56 -14.80
C ARG A 52 -3.55 32.92 -16.29
N ASP A 53 -4.68 33.40 -16.77
CA ASP A 53 -4.86 33.78 -18.17
C ASP A 53 -4.24 35.15 -18.45
N GLU A 54 -3.39 35.23 -19.48
CA GLU A 54 -3.12 36.47 -20.22
C GLU A 54 -3.13 36.17 -21.74
N ASN A 55 -3.84 37.03 -22.47
CA ASN A 55 -4.05 37.02 -23.91
C ASN A 55 -2.79 37.40 -24.70
N ASN A 56 -2.47 36.66 -25.77
CA ASN A 56 -2.37 37.16 -27.15
C ASN A 56 -1.65 36.18 -28.10
N ASP A 57 -2.30 35.97 -29.25
CA ASP A 57 -1.80 35.75 -30.61
C ASP A 57 -0.37 35.19 -30.82
N SER A 58 -0.29 33.97 -31.37
CA SER A 58 0.48 33.61 -32.58
C SER A 58 0.69 32.08 -32.72
N THR A 59 0.92 31.70 -33.96
CA THR A 59 0.98 30.39 -34.60
C THR A 59 2.13 29.45 -34.15
N LEU A 60 1.93 28.15 -34.47
CA LEU A 60 2.85 27.00 -34.55
C LEU A 60 2.96 26.06 -33.33
N GLU A 61 2.81 24.76 -33.64
CA GLU A 61 2.82 23.63 -32.73
C GLU A 61 4.13 23.46 -31.94
N LYS A 62 3.99 23.00 -30.68
CA LYS A 62 4.95 22.11 -30.06
C LYS A 62 4.23 21.06 -29.20
N ARG A 63 4.20 19.84 -29.72
CA ARG A 63 3.89 18.61 -28.99
C ARG A 63 4.98 18.37 -27.94
N SER A 64 4.63 18.34 -26.65
CA SER A 64 5.42 17.64 -25.62
C SER A 64 4.49 17.14 -24.52
N GLU A 65 4.61 15.85 -24.24
CA GLU A 65 3.81 15.01 -23.37
C GLU A 65 3.61 15.61 -21.97
N SER A 66 2.35 15.69 -21.53
CA SER A 66 1.97 15.86 -20.12
C SER A 66 0.61 15.18 -19.93
N PRO A 67 0.44 14.26 -18.96
CA PRO A 67 -0.64 13.29 -19.06
C PRO A 67 -1.92 13.85 -18.45
N ALA A 68 -3.04 13.56 -19.12
CA ALA A 68 -4.38 14.06 -18.84
C ALA A 68 -4.71 14.05 -17.33
N SER A 69 -5.06 15.23 -16.82
CA SER A 69 -5.72 15.38 -15.52
C SER A 69 -7.10 14.71 -15.59
N THR A 70 -7.38 13.73 -14.72
CA THR A 70 -8.75 13.24 -14.54
C THR A 70 -9.60 14.41 -14.05
N GLN A 71 -10.57 14.83 -14.86
CA GLN A 71 -11.46 15.94 -14.53
C GLN A 71 -12.38 15.48 -13.40
N LEU A 72 -12.20 16.04 -12.20
CA LEU A 72 -13.13 15.89 -11.10
C LEU A 72 -14.28 16.86 -11.39
N LEU A 73 -15.42 16.34 -11.86
CA LEU A 73 -16.60 17.15 -12.16
C LEU A 73 -17.20 17.67 -10.85
N LEU A 74 -16.83 18.89 -10.47
CA LEU A 74 -17.40 19.56 -9.31
C LEU A 74 -18.82 20.05 -9.63
N LYS A 75 -19.80 19.62 -8.83
CA LYS A 75 -21.20 20.05 -8.97
C LYS A 75 -21.35 21.51 -8.52
N ARG A 76 -22.07 22.31 -9.31
CA ARG A 76 -22.53 23.64 -8.87
C ARG A 76 -23.78 23.52 -8.03
N ASN A 77 -23.87 24.33 -6.98
CA ASN A 77 -25.10 24.51 -6.22
C ASN A 77 -26.15 25.14 -7.17
N PRO A 78 -27.32 24.51 -7.35
CA PRO A 78 -28.33 24.97 -8.31
C PRO A 78 -28.97 26.32 -7.95
N GLU A 79 -28.94 26.72 -6.68
CA GLU A 79 -29.56 27.98 -6.22
C GLU A 79 -28.58 29.16 -6.28
N THR A 80 -27.29 28.92 -6.05
CA THR A 80 -26.28 29.97 -5.94
C THR A 80 -25.29 30.00 -7.10
N GLY A 81 -25.28 28.98 -7.96
CA GLY A 81 -24.35 28.83 -9.08
C GLY A 81 -22.88 28.63 -8.68
N LYS A 82 -22.56 28.60 -7.38
CA LYS A 82 -21.19 28.43 -6.87
C LYS A 82 -20.78 26.95 -6.89
N MET A 83 -19.49 26.71 -7.15
CA MET A 83 -18.92 25.36 -7.06
C MET A 83 -18.97 24.86 -5.61
N VAL A 84 -19.48 23.65 -5.41
CA VAL A 84 -19.50 23.01 -4.08
C VAL A 84 -18.11 22.40 -3.84
N TRP A 85 -17.39 22.96 -2.88
CA TRP A 85 -16.07 22.48 -2.46
C TRP A 85 -16.22 21.60 -1.22
N PRO A 86 -15.50 20.46 -1.13
CA PRO A 86 -15.54 19.62 0.06
C PRO A 86 -14.86 20.35 1.23
N GLY A 87 -15.53 20.42 2.38
CA GLY A 87 -14.98 20.98 3.61
C GLY A 87 -14.05 20.02 4.36
N SER A 88 -13.98 18.75 3.93
CA SER A 88 -13.10 17.73 4.52
C SER A 88 -12.71 16.64 3.53
N PHE A 89 -11.66 15.87 3.86
CA PHE A 89 -11.22 14.73 3.06
C PHE A 89 -12.29 13.62 2.94
N SER A 90 -13.04 13.40 4.02
CA SER A 90 -14.17 12.47 4.02
C SER A 90 -15.28 12.90 3.06
N GLU A 91 -15.50 14.22 2.94
CA GLU A 91 -16.47 14.78 2.01
C GLU A 91 -16.00 14.68 0.56
N ALA A 92 -14.73 14.96 0.29
CA ALA A 92 -14.13 14.76 -1.04
C ALA A 92 -14.25 13.29 -1.50
N LEU A 93 -14.02 12.34 -0.58
CA LEU A 93 -14.15 10.91 -0.88
C LEU A 93 -15.60 10.48 -1.12
N THR A 94 -16.57 11.05 -0.40
CA THR A 94 -18.00 10.74 -0.62
C THR A 94 -18.53 11.34 -1.92
N MET A 95 -18.05 12.53 -2.30
CA MET A 95 -18.33 13.13 -3.61
C MET A 95 -17.76 12.26 -4.73
N ALA A 96 -16.49 11.86 -4.63
CA ALA A 96 -15.85 10.99 -5.62
C ALA A 96 -16.57 9.62 -5.74
N LYS A 97 -17.06 9.04 -4.65
CA LYS A 97 -17.78 7.75 -4.67
C LYS A 97 -19.11 7.78 -5.42
N ARG A 98 -19.77 8.94 -5.53
CA ARG A 98 -21.09 9.05 -6.18
C ARG A 98 -21.02 8.91 -7.69
N ASP A 99 -19.93 9.37 -8.29
CA ASP A 99 -19.75 9.43 -9.75
C ASP A 99 -18.88 8.30 -10.31
N VAL A 100 -18.49 7.34 -9.47
CA VAL A 100 -17.63 6.22 -9.86
C VAL A 100 -18.49 5.03 -10.35
N PRO A 101 -18.27 4.52 -11.58
CA PRO A 101 -18.95 3.33 -12.10
C PRO A 101 -18.80 2.12 -11.15
N GLU A 102 -19.83 1.27 -11.03
CA GLU A 102 -19.85 0.10 -10.12
C GLU A 102 -18.60 -0.79 -10.22
N MET A 103 -18.08 -1.01 -11.42
CA MET A 103 -16.87 -1.79 -11.64
C MET A 103 -15.64 -1.19 -10.95
N LEU A 104 -15.56 0.14 -10.90
CA LEU A 104 -14.45 0.88 -10.30
C LEU A 104 -14.65 1.09 -8.79
N LYS A 105 -15.89 0.98 -8.28
CA LYS A 105 -16.17 0.93 -6.84
C LYS A 105 -15.50 -0.26 -6.17
N SER A 106 -15.51 -1.44 -6.80
CA SER A 106 -14.86 -2.65 -6.25
C SER A 106 -13.32 -2.49 -6.15
N SER A 107 -12.71 -1.89 -7.17
CA SER A 107 -11.27 -1.57 -7.20
C SER A 107 -10.93 -0.49 -6.17
N LEU A 108 -11.74 0.57 -6.08
CA LEU A 108 -11.58 1.62 -5.08
C LEU A 108 -11.76 1.08 -3.65
N HIS A 109 -12.72 0.18 -3.42
CA HIS A 109 -12.89 -0.51 -2.13
C HIS A 109 -11.66 -1.35 -1.78
N ARG A 110 -11.10 -2.09 -2.74
CA ARG A 110 -9.88 -2.86 -2.53
C ARG A 110 -8.67 -1.96 -2.23
N ARG A 111 -8.50 -0.87 -3.00
CA ARG A 111 -7.43 0.11 -2.82
C ARG A 111 -7.53 0.84 -1.48
N THR A 112 -8.74 1.26 -1.10
CA THR A 112 -8.98 1.89 0.22
C THR A 112 -8.78 0.90 1.35
N ALA A 113 -9.14 -0.38 1.20
CA ALA A 113 -8.85 -1.42 2.20
C ALA A 113 -7.34 -1.68 2.34
N LEU A 114 -6.59 -1.67 1.23
CA LEU A 114 -5.13 -1.79 1.24
C LEU A 114 -4.46 -0.57 1.89
N ALA A 115 -4.91 0.63 1.56
CA ALA A 115 -4.44 1.87 2.17
C ALA A 115 -4.72 1.91 3.68
N ARG A 116 -5.87 1.38 4.13
CA ARG A 116 -6.20 1.24 5.56
C ARG A 116 -5.28 0.26 6.31
N ARG A 117 -4.62 -0.66 5.62
CA ARG A 117 -3.64 -1.58 6.22
C ARG A 117 -2.24 -1.00 6.24
N ALA A 118 -1.96 0.00 5.42
CA ALA A 118 -0.68 0.71 5.39
C ALA A 118 -0.69 1.84 6.43
N MET A 119 0.45 2.03 7.10
CA MET A 119 0.59 2.95 8.21
C MET A 119 2.01 3.50 8.27
N LYS A 120 2.14 4.69 8.84
CA LYS A 120 3.41 5.27 9.25
C LYS A 120 3.58 5.01 10.73
N VAL A 121 4.66 4.35 11.11
CA VAL A 121 4.88 3.91 12.49
C VAL A 121 6.17 4.48 13.07
N VAL A 122 6.16 4.59 14.40
CA VAL A 122 7.37 4.63 15.23
C VAL A 122 7.69 3.20 15.66
N ILE A 123 8.97 2.86 15.69
CA ILE A 123 9.44 1.60 16.27
C ILE A 123 10.46 1.85 17.37
N THR A 124 10.41 1.03 18.40
CA THR A 124 11.43 0.87 19.46
C THR A 124 11.67 -0.61 19.68
N TRP A 125 12.42 -0.96 20.73
CA TRP A 125 12.57 -2.35 21.16
C TRP A 125 12.45 -2.52 22.67
N TYR A 126 12.05 -3.72 23.09
CA TYR A 126 11.89 -4.17 24.47
C TYR A 126 12.47 -5.58 24.67
N THR A 127 12.75 -5.96 25.93
CA THR A 127 13.55 -7.15 26.27
C THR A 127 13.30 -7.64 27.70
N GLY A 128 13.82 -8.82 28.02
CA GLY A 128 13.90 -9.31 29.39
C GLY A 128 12.54 -9.53 30.04
N HIS A 129 12.32 -8.93 31.21
CA HIS A 129 11.08 -9.14 31.96
C HIS A 129 9.86 -8.50 31.30
N ASP A 130 10.05 -7.52 30.41
CA ASP A 130 8.96 -6.88 29.66
C ASP A 130 8.36 -7.84 28.62
N LEU A 131 9.00 -8.97 28.34
CA LEU A 131 8.50 -10.02 27.46
C LEU A 131 7.48 -10.94 28.15
N LEU A 132 7.39 -10.91 29.48
CA LEU A 132 6.54 -11.83 30.23
C LEU A 132 5.07 -11.41 30.17
N TYR A 133 4.17 -12.40 30.16
CA TYR A 133 2.72 -12.21 30.17
C TYR A 133 2.19 -11.35 29.00
N PRO A 134 2.49 -11.72 27.75
CA PRO A 134 2.08 -10.95 26.58
C PRO A 134 0.55 -10.85 26.49
N SER A 135 0.02 -9.64 26.33
CA SER A 135 -1.41 -9.34 26.50
C SER A 135 -2.35 -10.05 25.52
N CYS A 136 -1.84 -10.59 24.41
CA CYS A 136 -2.64 -11.35 23.46
C CYS A 136 -2.77 -12.84 23.81
N PHE A 137 -2.19 -13.32 24.90
CA PHE A 137 -2.24 -14.72 25.34
C PHE A 137 -2.72 -14.82 26.79
N ALA A 138 -3.32 -15.95 27.15
CA ALA A 138 -3.75 -16.15 28.52
C ALA A 138 -2.56 -16.54 29.38
N ASP A 139 -2.54 -16.15 30.65
CA ASP A 139 -1.50 -16.62 31.57
C ASP A 139 -1.46 -18.15 31.65
N SER A 140 -2.61 -18.82 31.44
CA SER A 140 -2.71 -20.27 31.37
C SER A 140 -1.98 -20.90 30.18
N ASP A 141 -1.69 -20.13 29.13
CA ASP A 141 -0.93 -20.61 27.96
C ASP A 141 0.56 -20.80 28.28
N ASN A 142 1.04 -20.24 29.41
CA ASN A 142 2.41 -20.35 29.91
C ASN A 142 3.48 -20.14 28.82
N TRP A 143 3.27 -19.11 28.00
CA TRP A 143 4.16 -18.76 26.90
C TRP A 143 4.51 -17.27 26.96
N ALA A 144 5.77 -16.97 26.67
CA ALA A 144 6.28 -15.62 26.49
C ALA A 144 7.27 -15.60 25.31
N PRO A 145 7.34 -14.50 24.55
CA PRO A 145 8.40 -14.30 23.58
C PRO A 145 9.78 -14.22 24.25
N THR A 146 10.83 -14.41 23.45
CA THR A 146 12.22 -14.20 23.85
C THR A 146 12.81 -13.03 23.08
N ASP A 147 14.03 -12.62 23.43
CA ASP A 147 14.75 -11.59 22.67
C ASP A 147 14.99 -11.97 21.21
N ASP A 148 15.00 -13.26 20.91
CA ASP A 148 15.17 -13.83 19.56
C ASP A 148 13.87 -13.95 18.75
N SER A 149 12.72 -13.66 19.38
CA SER A 149 11.43 -13.71 18.70
C SER A 149 11.30 -12.63 17.61
N MET A 150 10.32 -12.82 16.73
CA MET A 150 9.92 -11.92 15.65
C MET A 150 8.53 -11.36 15.94
N VAL A 151 8.39 -10.72 17.10
CA VAL A 151 7.11 -10.21 17.60
C VAL A 151 7.18 -8.74 17.98
N ALA A 152 6.02 -8.13 18.18
CA ALA A 152 5.88 -6.74 18.58
C ALA A 152 4.71 -6.54 19.56
N ALA A 153 4.86 -5.52 20.40
CA ALA A 153 3.81 -4.91 21.19
C ALA A 153 3.28 -3.65 20.49
N VAL A 154 1.97 -3.43 20.51
CA VAL A 154 1.33 -2.23 19.91
C VAL A 154 0.92 -1.26 21.00
N THR A 155 0.97 0.06 20.74
CA THR A 155 0.40 1.06 21.66
C THR A 155 -1.03 0.69 22.08
N ILE A 156 -1.33 0.85 23.36
CA ILE A 156 -2.66 0.55 23.91
C ILE A 156 -3.73 1.38 23.20
N GLU A 157 -3.57 2.70 23.23
CA GLU A 157 -4.51 3.68 22.67
C GLU A 157 -4.08 4.11 21.26
N TRP A 158 -4.28 3.24 20.28
CA TRP A 158 -4.02 3.56 18.87
C TRP A 158 -5.23 3.22 17.99
N PRO A 159 -5.94 4.22 17.43
CA PRO A 159 -7.04 4.00 16.50
C PRO A 159 -6.58 3.22 15.25
N GLY A 160 -7.17 2.05 15.05
CA GLY A 160 -6.83 1.19 13.92
C GLY A 160 -5.53 0.40 14.09
N LYS A 161 -5.04 0.24 15.33
CA LYS A 161 -3.90 -0.63 15.63
C LYS A 161 -4.09 -2.05 15.07
N PRO A 162 -3.01 -2.73 14.64
CA PRO A 162 -3.12 -4.11 14.22
C PRO A 162 -3.63 -5.00 15.37
N PRO A 163 -4.58 -5.91 15.12
CA PRO A 163 -5.14 -6.76 16.17
C PRO A 163 -4.13 -7.84 16.62
N CYS A 164 -4.40 -8.43 17.79
CA CYS A 164 -3.66 -9.58 18.29
C CYS A 164 -3.53 -10.69 17.25
N GLY A 165 -2.33 -11.26 17.15
CA GLY A 165 -1.96 -12.31 16.21
C GLY A 165 -1.80 -11.88 14.75
N SER A 166 -2.06 -10.61 14.40
CA SER A 166 -1.83 -10.12 13.05
C SER A 166 -0.34 -10.02 12.72
N PHE A 167 -0.02 -10.17 11.43
CA PHE A 167 1.33 -10.00 10.93
C PHE A 167 1.49 -8.61 10.33
N VAL A 168 2.60 -7.95 10.66
CA VAL A 168 2.93 -6.62 10.19
C VAL A 168 4.28 -6.67 9.47
N ARG A 169 4.30 -6.22 8.22
CA ARG A 169 5.54 -5.99 7.48
C ARG A 169 6.01 -4.58 7.74
N ILE A 170 7.28 -4.40 8.12
CA ILE A 170 7.90 -3.10 8.39
C ILE A 170 9.10 -2.94 7.46
N HIS A 171 9.17 -1.81 6.77
CA HIS A 171 10.27 -1.49 5.85
C HIS A 171 11.27 -0.56 6.52
N HIS A 172 12.56 -0.78 6.24
CA HIS A 172 13.61 0.15 6.60
C HIS A 172 13.39 1.51 5.92
N GLY A 173 13.66 2.61 6.62
CA GLY A 173 13.37 3.97 6.16
C GLY A 173 14.08 4.35 4.86
N SER A 174 15.35 3.94 4.71
CA SER A 174 16.17 4.26 3.52
C SER A 174 16.49 3.06 2.59
N LYS A 175 16.43 1.82 3.08
CA LYS A 175 16.86 0.61 2.36
C LYS A 175 15.63 -0.17 1.90
N LYS A 176 15.10 0.16 0.72
CA LYS A 176 13.80 -0.36 0.23
C LYS A 176 13.70 -1.89 0.21
N SER A 177 14.81 -2.60 -0.06
CA SER A 177 14.86 -4.07 -0.07
C SER A 177 14.88 -4.69 1.34
N LYS A 178 15.13 -3.91 2.39
CA LYS A 178 15.24 -4.38 3.78
C LYS A 178 13.89 -4.20 4.48
N SER A 179 13.25 -5.32 4.78
CA SER A 179 11.99 -5.36 5.53
C SER A 179 11.95 -6.58 6.44
N ILE A 180 11.16 -6.51 7.50
CA ILE A 180 10.89 -7.63 8.40
C ILE A 180 9.39 -7.90 8.45
N VAL A 181 9.04 -9.08 8.91
CA VAL A 181 7.67 -9.44 9.29
C VAL A 181 7.68 -9.77 10.76
N VAL A 182 6.81 -9.13 11.53
CA VAL A 182 6.60 -9.40 12.96
C VAL A 182 5.15 -9.79 13.20
N ARG A 183 4.90 -10.48 14.30
CA ARG A 183 3.53 -10.75 14.77
C ARG A 183 3.19 -9.92 16.00
N ILE A 184 1.97 -9.40 16.06
CA ILE A 184 1.50 -8.67 17.24
C ILE A 184 1.08 -9.67 18.31
N VAL A 185 1.75 -9.64 19.45
CA VAL A 185 1.51 -10.55 20.57
C VAL A 185 1.23 -9.83 21.88
N ASP A 186 1.43 -8.52 21.93
CA ASP A 186 1.36 -7.78 23.19
C ASP A 186 0.92 -6.32 22.96
N THR A 187 0.75 -5.59 24.05
CA THR A 187 0.48 -4.16 24.07
C THR A 187 1.51 -3.39 24.87
N CYS A 188 1.98 -2.28 24.31
CA CYS A 188 2.99 -1.43 24.91
C CYS A 188 2.34 -0.36 25.78
N ALA A 189 2.44 -0.51 27.11
CA ALA A 189 1.93 0.47 28.07
C ALA A 189 2.80 1.73 28.19
N GLY A 190 4.10 1.62 27.89
CA GLY A 190 5.04 2.75 27.90
C GLY A 190 5.00 3.62 26.63
N CYS A 191 4.36 3.14 25.56
CA CYS A 191 4.30 3.85 24.29
C CYS A 191 3.32 5.03 24.37
N ALA A 192 3.64 6.13 23.70
CA ALA A 192 2.83 7.35 23.73
C ALA A 192 1.40 7.09 23.23
N SER A 193 0.40 7.44 24.02
CA SER A 193 -1.02 7.33 23.63
C SER A 193 -1.29 8.11 22.33
N GLY A 194 -2.18 7.57 21.49
CA GLY A 194 -2.57 8.11 20.20
C GLY A 194 -1.54 7.88 19.08
N SER A 195 -0.36 7.35 19.40
CA SER A 195 0.70 7.11 18.42
C SER A 195 0.60 5.74 17.76
N ALA A 196 0.99 5.66 16.49
CA ALA A 196 1.17 4.41 15.78
C ALA A 196 2.56 3.82 16.10
N HIS A 197 2.70 3.19 17.26
CA HIS A 197 3.99 2.67 17.74
C HIS A 197 3.99 1.14 17.79
N LEU A 198 5.04 0.53 17.26
CA LEU A 198 5.36 -0.90 17.40
C LEU A 198 6.63 -1.06 18.21
N ASP A 199 6.52 -1.57 19.43
CA ASP A 199 7.67 -1.91 20.25
C ASP A 199 8.11 -3.33 19.92
N LEU A 200 9.32 -3.51 19.40
CA LEU A 200 9.77 -4.77 18.80
C LEU A 200 10.60 -5.58 19.79
N THR A 201 10.62 -6.90 19.63
CA THR A 201 11.68 -7.71 20.25
C THR A 201 13.06 -7.31 19.71
N LYS A 202 14.11 -7.47 20.52
CA LYS A 202 15.49 -7.08 20.15
C LYS A 202 15.90 -7.58 18.77
N ALA A 203 15.82 -8.89 18.53
CA ALA A 203 16.22 -9.49 17.26
C ALA A 203 15.38 -8.98 16.07
N ALA A 204 14.10 -8.64 16.29
CA ALA A 204 13.27 -8.05 15.26
C ALA A 204 13.73 -6.62 14.91
N PHE A 205 14.06 -5.81 15.91
CA PHE A 205 14.58 -4.45 15.71
C PHE A 205 15.94 -4.45 15.01
N GLU A 206 16.88 -5.28 15.47
CA GLU A 206 18.24 -5.43 14.91
C GLU A 206 18.22 -5.82 13.43
N LYS A 207 17.22 -6.60 13.01
CA LYS A 207 17.01 -6.91 11.60
C LYS A 207 16.67 -5.70 10.75
N LEU A 208 16.32 -4.54 11.32
CA LEU A 208 16.16 -3.27 10.63
C LEU A 208 17.29 -2.28 11.00
N TYR A 209 17.50 -2.00 12.29
CA TYR A 209 18.38 -0.97 12.82
C TYR A 209 19.20 -1.50 13.99
N ASP A 210 20.41 -0.97 14.20
CA ASP A 210 21.23 -1.31 15.36
C ASP A 210 20.54 -0.82 16.66
N GLU A 211 20.65 -1.57 17.77
CA GLU A 211 19.91 -1.30 19.01
C GLU A 211 20.18 0.09 19.60
N ASP A 212 21.38 0.62 19.38
CA ASP A 212 21.83 1.94 19.85
C ASP A 212 21.06 3.10 19.22
N VAL A 213 20.40 2.87 18.09
CA VAL A 213 19.46 3.82 17.49
C VAL A 213 18.26 4.06 18.40
N GLY A 214 17.80 3.01 19.10
CA GLY A 214 16.73 3.05 20.11
C GLY A 214 15.31 3.28 19.56
N MET A 215 15.10 4.34 18.78
CA MET A 215 13.80 4.71 18.24
C MET A 215 13.90 5.21 16.79
N VAL A 216 13.02 4.73 15.92
CA VAL A 216 12.94 5.20 14.53
C VAL A 216 11.50 5.54 14.15
N ALA A 217 11.29 6.75 13.65
CA ALA A 217 9.97 7.26 13.28
C ALA A 217 9.75 7.29 11.76
N GLY A 218 8.47 7.36 11.36
CA GLY A 218 8.07 7.56 9.96
C GLY A 218 8.28 6.34 9.07
N LEU A 219 8.46 5.16 9.66
CA LEU A 219 8.64 3.92 8.92
C LEU A 219 7.35 3.50 8.24
N LYS A 220 7.51 2.87 7.09
CA LYS A 220 6.43 2.30 6.29
C LYS A 220 6.11 0.91 6.84
N ALA A 221 4.88 0.71 7.33
CA ALA A 221 4.43 -0.60 7.80
C ALA A 221 3.06 -0.97 7.21
N LYS A 222 2.79 -2.27 7.13
CA LYS A 222 1.55 -2.80 6.56
C LYS A 222 1.09 -4.08 7.26
N VAL A 223 -0.17 -4.14 7.65
CA VAL A 223 -0.80 -5.39 8.09
C VAL A 223 -0.95 -6.32 6.89
N ILE A 224 -0.36 -7.52 6.99
CA ILE A 224 -0.38 -8.54 5.94
C ILE A 224 -1.13 -9.79 6.40
N PRO A 225 -1.64 -10.62 5.48
CA PRO A 225 -2.07 -11.97 5.82
C PRO A 225 -0.94 -12.77 6.48
N CYS A 226 -1.30 -13.81 7.24
CA CYS A 226 -0.34 -14.80 7.72
C CYS A 226 0.52 -15.29 6.54
N PRO A 227 1.86 -15.19 6.61
CA PRO A 227 2.73 -15.67 5.54
C PRO A 227 2.42 -17.13 5.20
N SER A 228 2.32 -17.47 3.91
CA SER A 228 1.85 -18.79 3.47
C SER A 228 2.64 -19.96 4.05
N LYS A 229 3.96 -19.82 4.20
CA LYS A 229 4.83 -20.82 4.82
C LYS A 229 4.50 -21.05 6.29
N ILE A 230 4.20 -19.98 7.02
CA ILE A 230 3.79 -20.04 8.44
C ILE A 230 2.39 -20.65 8.54
N GLU A 231 1.47 -20.26 7.65
CA GLU A 231 0.09 -20.78 7.70
C GLU A 231 0.03 -22.29 7.43
N GLN A 232 0.89 -22.79 6.53
CA GLN A 232 0.97 -24.20 6.17
C GLN A 232 1.58 -25.06 7.28
N ASP A 233 2.57 -24.55 8.01
CA ASP A 233 3.31 -25.32 9.01
C ASP A 233 3.65 -24.46 10.25
N TRP A 234 2.90 -24.71 11.33
CA TRP A 234 3.12 -24.11 12.65
C TRP A 234 4.00 -25.03 13.51
N ASN A 235 5.22 -25.29 13.05
CA ASN A 235 6.22 -26.07 13.78
C ASN A 235 6.83 -25.29 14.96
N ASP A 236 7.68 -25.97 15.73
CA ASP A 236 8.30 -25.40 16.93
C ASP A 236 9.19 -24.18 16.66
N ASP A 237 9.84 -24.09 15.49
CA ASP A 237 10.62 -22.89 15.09
C ASP A 237 9.71 -21.69 14.81
N VAL A 238 8.56 -21.93 14.16
CA VAL A 238 7.56 -20.89 13.95
C VAL A 238 6.98 -20.42 15.28
N ILE A 239 6.67 -21.36 16.19
CA ILE A 239 6.13 -21.04 17.51
C ILE A 239 7.17 -20.30 18.37
N SER A 240 8.45 -20.67 18.32
CA SER A 240 9.50 -19.97 19.08
C SER A 240 9.70 -18.53 18.57
N ARG A 241 9.58 -18.31 17.25
CA ARG A 241 9.72 -16.97 16.66
C ARG A 241 8.47 -16.11 16.79
N TYR A 242 7.28 -16.66 16.55
CA TYR A 242 6.06 -15.87 16.40
C TYR A 242 4.98 -16.18 17.45
N GLY A 243 5.25 -17.08 18.39
CA GLY A 243 4.32 -17.52 19.42
C GLY A 243 3.23 -18.49 18.96
N PRO A 244 2.38 -19.00 19.86
CA PRO A 244 1.36 -20.00 19.54
C PRO A 244 0.34 -19.54 18.48
N LYS A 245 -0.20 -20.47 17.70
CA LYS A 245 -1.10 -20.15 16.57
C LYS A 245 -2.33 -19.31 16.97
N LYS A 246 -2.90 -19.54 18.15
CA LYS A 246 -4.16 -18.92 18.58
C LYS A 246 -3.93 -17.91 19.70
N PRO A 247 -4.03 -16.60 19.44
CA PRO A 247 -4.12 -15.61 20.51
C PRO A 247 -5.53 -15.62 21.15
N ILE A 248 -5.68 -14.98 22.31
CA ILE A 248 -6.99 -14.58 22.84
C ILE A 248 -7.63 -13.64 21.82
N ARG A 249 -8.90 -13.91 21.52
CA ARG A 249 -9.70 -13.09 20.60
C ARG A 249 -10.06 -11.74 21.18
#